data_AF-A0A2V6F8M9-F1
#
_entry.id   AF-A0A2V6F8M9-F1
#
_cell.length_a   1.000
_cell.length_b   1.000
_cell.length_c   1.000
_cell.angle_alpha   90.00
_cell.angle_beta   90.00
_cell.angle_gamma   90.00
#
_symmetry.space_group_name_H-M   'P 1'
#
loop_
_entity.id
_entity.type
_entity.pdbx_description
1 polymer ?
#
loop_
_entity_poly.entity_id
_entity_poly.type
_entity_poly.pdbx_seq_one_letter_code
_entity_poly.pdbx_strand_id
1 'polypeptide(L)'
;MLEGPRSRTGEFVQLLRVMRDFLRGFRVLHFVGPCVTVFGSARTREADSNYHLARQMGAAIARLGFTVLTGGGPGIMEAANR
;
A
#
# COMPACT_ATOMS: atom_id res chain seq x y z
N MET A 1 -24.32 8.84 7.06
CA MET A 1 -23.81 8.73 5.66
C MET A 1 -25.02 8.47 4.76
N LEU A 2 -25.83 9.49 4.53
CA LEU A 2 -27.01 9.47 3.64
C LEU A 2 -27.06 10.83 2.97
N GLU A 3 -26.07 11.13 2.13
CA GLU A 3 -26.17 12.24 1.20
C GLU A 3 -27.11 11.80 0.07
N GLY A 4 -28.04 12.68 -0.31
CA GLY A 4 -28.94 12.46 -1.45
C GLY A 4 -28.18 12.26 -2.77
N PRO A 5 -28.90 12.03 -3.88
CA PRO A 5 -28.29 11.70 -5.17
C PRO A 5 -27.26 12.76 -5.59
N ARG A 6 -26.04 12.30 -5.90
CA ARG A 6 -24.96 13.18 -6.37
C ARG A 6 -25.32 13.74 -7.74
N SER A 7 -24.79 14.92 -8.07
CA SER A 7 -25.00 15.51 -9.38
C SER A 7 -24.36 14.62 -10.46
N ARG A 8 -25.05 14.42 -11.60
CA ARG A 8 -24.56 13.60 -12.73
C ARG A 8 -23.17 14.05 -13.22
N THR A 9 -22.90 15.35 -13.20
CA THR A 9 -21.59 15.93 -13.53
C THR A 9 -20.54 15.60 -12.48
N GLY A 10 -20.91 15.61 -11.19
CA GLY A 10 -20.03 15.21 -10.09
C GLY A 10 -19.66 13.73 -10.16
N GLU A 11 -20.61 12.85 -10.47
CA GLU A 11 -20.38 11.42 -10.70
C GLU A 11 -19.44 11.20 -11.89
N PHE A 12 -19.66 11.89 -13.01
CA PHE A 12 -18.78 11.82 -14.18
C PHE A 12 -17.34 12.25 -13.85
N VAL A 13 -17.17 13.37 -13.14
CA VAL A 13 -15.83 13.82 -12.71
C VAL A 13 -15.19 12.82 -11.75
N GLN A 14 -15.95 12.21 -10.84
CA GLN A 14 -15.45 11.17 -9.94
C GLN A 14 -15.00 9.94 -10.73
N LEU A 15 -15.75 9.51 -11.74
CA LEU A 15 -15.36 8.41 -12.63
C LEU A 15 -14.03 8.73 -13.33
N LEU A 16 -13.89 9.91 -13.91
CA LEU A 16 -12.65 10.34 -14.57
C LEU A 16 -11.45 10.37 -13.60
N ARG A 17 -11.67 10.81 -12.34
CA ARG A 17 -10.63 10.79 -11.30
C ARG A 17 -10.20 9.37 -10.97
N VAL A 18 -11.16 8.48 -10.75
CA VAL A 18 -10.89 7.06 -10.47
C VAL A 18 -10.13 6.43 -11.63
N MET A 19 -10.57 6.63 -12.87
CA MET A 19 -9.86 6.14 -14.08
C MET A 19 -8.42 6.65 -14.14
N ARG A 20 -8.19 7.93 -13.88
CA ARG A 20 -6.85 8.52 -13.83
C ARG A 20 -5.99 7.88 -12.75
N ASP A 21 -6.54 7.64 -11.57
CA ASP A 21 -5.82 7.05 -10.45
C ASP A 21 -5.45 5.58 -10.74
N PHE A 22 -6.33 4.81 -11.40
CA PHE A 22 -6.03 3.48 -11.93
C PHE A 22 -4.90 3.50 -12.97
N LEU A 23 -4.98 4.39 -13.97
CA LEU A 23 -3.92 4.53 -14.99
C LEU A 23 -2.56 4.87 -14.36
N ARG A 24 -2.55 5.73 -13.34
CA ARG A 24 -1.35 6.06 -12.58
C ARG A 24 -0.81 4.84 -11.83
N GLY A 25 -1.69 4.10 -11.14
CA GLY A 25 -1.32 2.88 -10.42
C GLY A 25 -0.73 1.81 -11.33
N PHE A 26 -1.38 1.53 -12.47
CA PHE A 26 -0.87 0.56 -13.43
C PHE A 26 0.49 0.97 -13.99
N ARG A 27 0.71 2.25 -14.31
CA ARG A 27 2.01 2.70 -14.82
C ARG A 27 3.14 2.54 -13.80
N VAL A 28 2.87 2.78 -12.52
CA VAL A 28 3.86 2.60 -11.45
C VAL A 28 4.16 1.10 -11.26
N LEU A 29 3.13 0.27 -11.20
CA LEU A 29 3.27 -1.17 -10.95
C LEU A 29 3.77 -1.96 -12.16
N HIS A 30 3.62 -1.43 -13.38
CA HIS A 30 4.04 -2.11 -14.61
C HIS A 30 5.54 -2.45 -14.64
N PHE A 31 6.38 -1.64 -13.98
CA PHE A 31 7.83 -1.86 -13.93
C PHE A 31 8.28 -2.51 -12.62
N VAL A 32 7.36 -2.83 -11.71
CA VAL A 32 7.68 -3.52 -10.46
C VAL A 32 7.87 -5.00 -10.80
N GLY A 33 9.02 -5.55 -10.44
CA GLY A 33 9.32 -6.97 -10.57
C GLY A 33 8.44 -7.85 -9.66
N PRO A 34 8.80 -9.12 -9.44
CA PRO A 34 8.04 -9.97 -8.53
C PRO A 34 7.93 -9.30 -7.15
N CYS A 35 6.70 -9.17 -6.65
CA CYS A 35 6.43 -8.42 -5.42
C CYS A 35 5.75 -9.29 -4.37
N VAL A 36 6.02 -8.99 -3.11
CA VAL A 36 5.38 -9.61 -1.95
C VAL A 36 4.69 -8.50 -1.15
N THR A 37 3.38 -8.62 -1.01
CA THR A 37 2.59 -7.65 -0.24
C THR A 37 2.56 -8.05 1.23
N VAL A 38 3.01 -7.16 2.11
CA VAL A 38 3.03 -7.36 3.56
C VAL A 38 1.94 -6.52 4.22
N PHE A 39 1.10 -7.20 5.01
CA PHE A 39 0.06 -6.59 5.83
C PHE A 39 0.39 -6.74 7.31
N GLY A 40 -0.03 -5.78 8.12
CA GLY A 40 0.08 -5.87 9.56
C GLY A 40 -0.45 -4.64 10.28
N SER A 41 -0.39 -4.68 11.60
CA SER A 41 -0.93 -3.62 12.46
C SER A 41 -0.24 -2.28 12.24
N ALA A 42 -1.04 -1.23 12.07
CA ALA A 42 -0.58 0.16 12.06
C ALA A 42 -0.24 0.71 13.47
N ARG A 43 -0.53 -0.05 14.52
CA ARG A 43 -0.41 0.39 15.93
C ARG A 43 0.81 -0.18 16.64
N THR A 44 1.51 -1.11 16.01
CA THR A 44 2.72 -1.73 16.58
C THR A 44 3.83 -0.68 16.71
N ARG A 45 4.47 -0.61 17.87
CA ARG A 45 5.56 0.33 18.15
C ARG A 45 6.91 -0.25 17.71
N GLU A 46 7.89 0.60 17.44
CA GLU A 46 9.24 0.17 17.00
C GLU A 46 9.95 -0.79 17.98
N ALA A 47 9.66 -0.68 19.28
CA ALA A 47 10.26 -1.52 20.33
C ALA A 47 9.60 -2.91 20.48
N ASP A 48 8.51 -3.17 19.76
CA ASP A 48 7.81 -4.46 19.79
C ASP A 48 8.63 -5.51 19.04
N SER A 49 8.71 -6.74 19.55
CA SER A 49 9.38 -7.85 18.88
C SER A 49 8.80 -8.12 17.48
N ASN A 50 7.50 -7.88 17.29
CA ASN A 50 6.84 -8.03 16.00
C ASN A 50 7.31 -6.97 14.98
N TYR A 51 7.66 -5.76 15.43
CA TYR A 51 8.21 -4.73 14.55
C TYR A 51 9.59 -5.16 14.05
N HIS A 52 10.45 -5.63 14.95
CA HIS A 52 11.77 -6.13 14.57
C HIS A 52 11.68 -7.35 13.64
N LEU A 53 10.75 -8.27 13.89
CA LEU A 53 10.53 -9.42 13.02
C LEU A 53 10.05 -9.00 11.63
N ALA A 54 9.09 -8.08 11.54
CA ALA A 54 8.60 -7.57 10.27
C ALA A 54 9.71 -6.89 9.46
N ARG A 55 10.60 -6.16 10.12
CA ARG A 55 11.78 -5.56 9.48
C ARG A 55 12.77 -6.60 8.96
N GLN A 56 13.07 -7.64 9.75
CA GLN A 56 13.94 -8.73 9.31
C GLN A 56 13.33 -9.48 8.11
N MET A 57 12.01 -9.71 8.14
CA MET A 57 11.28 -10.33 7.04
C MET A 57 11.33 -9.47 5.77
N GLY A 58 11.07 -8.16 5.88
CA GLY A 58 11.16 -7.22 4.75
C GLY A 58 12.55 -7.23 4.11
N ALA A 59 13.60 -7.17 4.93
CA ALA A 59 14.98 -7.27 4.47
C ALA A 59 15.30 -8.62 3.79
N ALA A 60 14.76 -9.73 4.32
CA ALA A 60 14.95 -11.05 3.71
C ALA A 60 14.25 -11.15 2.34
N ILE A 61 13.01 -10.65 2.22
CA ILE A 61 12.26 -10.59 0.96
C ILE A 61 13.03 -9.78 -0.09
N ALA A 62 13.54 -8.61 0.30
CA ALA A 62 14.34 -7.76 -0.58
C ALA A 62 15.64 -8.45 -1.05
N ARG A 63 16.34 -9.16 -0.14
CA ARG A 63 17.55 -9.92 -0.48
C ARG A 63 17.29 -11.07 -1.46
N LEU A 64 16.07 -11.62 -1.47
CA LEU A 64 15.65 -12.64 -2.42
C LEU A 64 15.28 -12.07 -3.80
N GLY A 65 15.37 -10.74 -3.99
CA GLY A 65 15.08 -10.06 -5.25
C GLY A 65 13.61 -9.71 -5.45
N PHE A 66 12.77 -9.83 -4.41
CA PHE A 66 11.38 -9.44 -4.45
C PHE A 66 11.21 -7.99 -3.99
N THR A 67 10.27 -7.26 -4.61
CA THR A 67 9.86 -5.95 -4.11
C THR A 67 8.89 -6.11 -2.94
N VAL A 68 9.16 -5.45 -1.81
CA VAL A 68 8.21 -5.39 -0.69
C VAL A 68 7.17 -4.31 -0.99
N LEU A 69 5.89 -4.67 -0.94
CA LEU A 69 4.76 -3.76 -1.10
C LEU A 69 3.93 -3.73 0.19
N THR A 70 3.49 -2.55 0.63
CA THR A 70 2.62 -2.42 1.81
C THR A 70 1.55 -1.35 1.60
N GLY A 71 0.63 -1.21 2.57
CA GLY A 71 -0.36 -0.14 2.58
C GLY A 71 0.20 1.25 2.94
N GLY A 72 1.51 1.38 3.19
CA GLY A 72 2.18 2.66 3.46
C GLY A 72 1.90 3.28 4.84
N GLY A 73 1.21 2.56 5.74
CA GLY A 73 0.94 3.01 7.10
C GLY A 73 2.10 2.75 8.08
N PRO A 74 2.01 3.27 9.32
CA PRO A 74 3.00 3.03 10.38
C PRO A 74 3.00 1.57 10.87
N GLY A 75 3.86 1.27 11.85
CA GLY A 75 3.90 -0.03 12.51
C GLY A 75 4.48 -1.13 11.62
N ILE A 76 3.80 -2.28 11.52
CA ILE A 76 4.34 -3.44 10.78
C ILE A 76 4.56 -3.13 9.29
N MET A 77 3.68 -2.33 8.67
CA MET A 77 3.81 -1.93 7.27
C MET A 77 5.04 -1.04 7.04
N GLU A 78 5.33 -0.14 7.97
CA GLU A 78 6.56 0.65 7.94
C GLU A 78 7.79 -0.23 8.18
N ALA A 79 7.72 -1.11 9.19
CA ALA A 79 8.82 -2.01 9.53
C ALA A 79 9.25 -2.87 8.34
N ALA A 80 8.30 -3.43 7.60
CA ALA A 80 8.59 -4.27 6.43
C ALA A 80 9.20 -3.48 5.25
N ASN A 81 8.95 -2.17 5.16
CA ASN A 81 9.51 -1.29 4.13
C ASN A 81 10.88 -0.70 4.51
N ARG A 82 11.34 -0.89 5.77
CA ARG A 82 12.64 -0.42 6.29
C ARG A 82 13.71 -1.50 6.25
#